data_AF-A0A843S8M3-F1
#
_entry.id   AF-A0A843S8M3-F1
#
_cell.length_a   1.000
_cell.length_b   1.000
_cell.length_c   1.000
_cell.angle_alpha   90.00
_cell.angle_beta   90.00
_cell.angle_gamma   90.00
#
_symmetry.space_group_name_H-M   'P 1'
#
loop_
_entity.id
_entity.type
_entity.pdbx_description
1 polymer ?
#
loop_
_entity_poly.entity_id
_entity_poly.type
_entity_poly.pdbx_seq_one_letter_code
_entity_poly.pdbx_strand_id
1 'polypeptide(L)'
;METQTVSLPDGTVENVLVPKVYLAHAGGDAVKASGALVTGDGVAINTSDSIVNRGGLIDGANGRTVLVAGQDIVNQGGAIKGGAVGLSAGRDVINQSLTIKQEYASVNTSGNYTTLSNQASITGSGAVAIKAGLDVADTGGTIAGASVGIGAGRDVNFNALQTGSTYASQVAAYTEKDSSTTYKTGQVASSGDLTMVAGQDIKLSGTQVAIGATGSGTLVAGRDVSIAAVVNEVNISKQNDPGSKLYDKEIHQNQSVVGASVTAGGDLAVKAGDSGLGNLAIAGSNLAGGGKVLLAASGDVSITQVQENHLTDLAHHDESSSMFKKSSNTSADYSKIDKVVGSSVSGDSVVVKSGNDIVVNGSQLSATQALTLNAGRDLLVSSAQQSDSEKHSEQHDRSGFSFNVASGALGYSKSEHAWASLAE
;
A
#
# COMPACT_ATOMS: atom_id res chain seq x y z
N MET A 1 -10.97 18.01 45.83
CA MET A 1 -10.79 19.27 46.59
C MET A 1 -9.49 19.14 47.36
N GLU A 2 -8.71 20.21 47.44
CA GLU A 2 -7.54 20.24 48.32
C GLU A 2 -7.72 21.34 49.36
N THR A 3 -7.16 21.11 50.53
CA THR A 3 -7.12 22.11 51.59
C THR A 3 -6.08 23.16 51.22
N GLN A 4 -6.51 24.40 51.07
CA GLN A 4 -5.63 25.54 50.82
C GLN A 4 -5.77 26.54 51.95
N THR A 5 -4.62 27.01 52.43
CA THR A 5 -4.52 27.99 53.51
C THR A 5 -4.69 29.39 52.92
N VAL A 6 -5.72 30.12 53.33
CA VAL A 6 -6.04 31.48 52.83
C VAL A 6 -6.02 32.47 53.99
N SER A 7 -5.37 33.62 53.81
CA SER A 7 -5.46 34.74 54.75
C SER A 7 -6.71 35.57 54.49
N LEU A 8 -7.49 35.80 55.53
CA LEU A 8 -8.64 36.68 55.51
C LEU A 8 -8.22 38.15 55.78
N PRO A 9 -9.04 39.14 55.40
CA PRO A 9 -8.69 40.57 55.53
C PRO A 9 -8.44 41.05 56.98
N ASP A 10 -8.86 40.28 57.99
CA ASP A 10 -8.62 40.54 59.41
C ASP A 10 -7.29 39.97 59.93
N GLY A 11 -6.50 39.36 59.04
CA GLY A 11 -5.19 38.80 59.34
C GLY A 11 -5.23 37.35 59.86
N THR A 12 -6.43 36.77 60.04
CA THR A 12 -6.57 35.35 60.39
C THR A 12 -6.31 34.46 59.17
N VAL A 13 -5.94 33.21 59.43
CA VAL A 13 -5.59 32.25 58.38
C VAL A 13 -6.48 31.02 58.55
N GLU A 14 -7.22 30.67 57.50
CA GLU A 14 -8.12 29.52 57.52
C GLU A 14 -7.79 28.52 56.41
N ASN A 15 -8.03 27.25 56.72
CA ASN A 15 -7.90 26.15 55.78
C ASN A 15 -9.23 25.91 55.09
N VAL A 16 -9.34 26.31 53.83
CA VAL A 16 -10.56 26.16 53.04
C VAL A 16 -10.38 25.09 51.97
N LEU A 17 -11.43 24.30 51.75
CA LEU A 17 -11.48 23.31 50.68
C LEU A 17 -11.78 24.02 49.37
N VAL A 18 -10.78 24.09 48.49
CA VAL A 18 -10.95 24.65 47.16
C VAL A 18 -11.11 23.53 46.12
N PRO A 19 -12.02 23.69 45.14
CA PRO A 19 -12.10 22.78 44.02
C PRO A 19 -10.86 22.95 43.15
N LYS A 20 -9.94 21.98 43.20
CA LYS A 20 -8.90 21.80 42.18
C LYS A 20 -9.39 20.81 41.15
N VAL A 21 -9.32 21.21 39.88
CA VAL A 21 -9.52 20.33 38.72
C VAL A 21 -8.15 19.77 38.36
N TYR A 22 -7.98 18.46 38.47
CA TYR A 22 -6.83 17.78 37.88
C TYR A 22 -7.22 17.41 36.46
N LEU A 23 -6.51 17.95 35.47
CA LEU A 23 -6.58 17.39 34.12
C LEU A 23 -5.85 16.05 34.14
N ALA A 24 -6.51 15.00 33.67
CA ALA A 24 -5.86 13.72 33.42
C ALA A 24 -4.65 13.97 32.51
N HIS A 25 -3.49 13.47 32.92
CA HIS A 25 -2.24 13.62 32.21
C HIS A 25 -2.33 12.89 30.87
N ALA A 26 -2.67 13.63 29.81
CA ALA A 26 -2.43 13.17 28.45
C ALA A 26 -0.91 13.08 28.27
N GLY A 27 -0.39 11.90 27.91
CA GLY A 27 1.05 11.70 27.70
C GLY A 27 1.61 12.72 26.71
N GLY A 28 2.91 13.03 26.79
CA GLY A 28 3.56 14.10 26.00
C GLY A 28 3.37 14.02 24.48
N ASP A 29 2.96 12.86 23.95
CA ASP A 29 2.69 12.61 22.53
C ASP A 29 1.21 12.75 22.13
N ALA A 30 0.31 13.01 23.09
CA ALA A 30 -1.13 13.13 22.85
C ALA A 30 -1.51 14.40 22.06
N VAL A 31 -0.62 15.40 22.04
CA VAL A 31 -0.82 16.67 21.36
C VAL A 31 0.21 16.79 20.24
N LYS A 32 -0.14 16.37 19.03
CA LYS A 32 0.53 16.91 17.83
C LYS A 32 0.10 18.37 17.68
N ALA A 33 0.99 19.24 17.21
CA ALA A 33 0.80 20.69 17.13
C ALA A 33 -0.40 21.19 16.26
N SER A 34 -1.30 20.31 15.80
CA SER A 34 -2.39 20.64 14.87
C SER A 34 -3.77 20.01 15.16
N GLY A 35 -3.97 19.31 16.29
CA GLY A 35 -5.22 18.56 16.55
C GLY A 35 -5.96 18.97 17.84
N ALA A 36 -7.29 18.88 17.82
CA ALA A 36 -8.13 19.01 19.03
C ALA A 36 -8.04 17.74 19.90
N LEU A 37 -8.12 17.89 21.23
CA LEU A 37 -8.09 16.79 22.19
C LEU A 37 -9.46 16.65 22.90
N VAL A 38 -10.05 15.46 22.81
CA VAL A 38 -11.25 15.05 23.55
C VAL A 38 -10.90 13.81 24.35
N THR A 39 -10.75 13.93 25.67
CA THR A 39 -10.37 12.80 26.53
C THR A 39 -11.12 12.75 27.84
N GLY A 40 -11.24 11.54 28.41
CA GLY A 40 -11.76 11.27 29.75
C GLY A 40 -11.68 9.78 30.07
N ASP A 41 -12.11 9.37 31.27
CA ASP A 41 -12.23 7.94 31.65
C ASP A 41 -13.28 7.18 30.82
N GLY A 42 -13.98 7.89 29.95
CA GLY A 42 -14.84 7.40 28.90
C GLY A 42 -15.30 8.59 28.07
N VAL A 43 -15.49 8.38 26.77
CA VAL A 43 -15.97 9.40 25.84
C VAL A 43 -17.23 8.88 25.16
N ALA A 44 -18.30 9.68 25.19
CA ALA A 44 -19.53 9.41 24.46
C ALA A 44 -19.92 10.65 23.65
N ILE A 45 -19.97 10.53 22.34
CA ILE A 45 -20.37 11.60 21.41
C ILE A 45 -21.57 11.09 20.63
N ASN A 46 -22.68 11.81 20.68
CA ASN A 46 -23.90 11.50 19.96
C ASN A 46 -24.39 12.75 19.22
N THR A 47 -24.54 12.64 17.91
CA THR A 47 -25.00 13.72 17.03
C THR A 47 -25.92 13.17 15.95
N SER A 48 -26.91 13.96 15.53
CA SER A 48 -27.75 13.64 14.37
C SER A 48 -27.03 13.83 13.03
N ASP A 49 -25.88 14.51 13.05
CA ASP A 49 -25.05 14.78 11.88
C ASP A 49 -23.77 13.92 11.92
N SER A 50 -22.73 14.33 11.19
CA SER A 50 -21.43 13.66 11.16
C SER A 50 -20.53 14.02 12.35
N ILE A 51 -19.66 13.08 12.73
CA ILE A 51 -18.53 13.31 13.64
C ILE A 51 -17.26 13.34 12.79
N VAL A 52 -16.49 14.43 12.86
CA VAL A 52 -15.24 14.58 12.10
C VAL A 52 -14.07 14.80 13.04
N ASN A 53 -13.15 13.85 13.07
CA ASN A 53 -11.86 13.96 13.74
C ASN A 53 -10.76 14.22 12.71
N ARG A 54 -10.36 15.48 12.54
CA ARG A 54 -9.33 15.89 11.58
C ARG A 54 -8.01 16.16 12.31
N GLY A 55 -7.14 15.16 12.36
CA GLY A 55 -5.84 15.23 13.04
C GLY A 55 -5.89 15.30 14.57
N GLY A 56 -7.08 15.23 15.19
CA GLY A 56 -7.27 15.27 16.63
C GLY A 56 -7.20 13.90 17.32
N LEU A 57 -7.30 13.91 18.64
CA LEU A 57 -7.37 12.71 19.48
C LEU A 57 -8.71 12.67 20.23
N ILE A 58 -9.45 11.57 20.06
CA ILE A 58 -10.64 11.22 20.83
C ILE A 58 -10.29 9.98 21.66
N ASP A 59 -10.13 10.11 22.97
CA ASP A 59 -9.59 9.04 23.83
C ASP A 59 -10.37 8.85 25.14
N GLY A 60 -11.07 7.73 25.25
CA GLY A 60 -11.75 7.25 26.46
C GLY A 60 -10.82 6.59 27.48
N ALA A 61 -9.51 6.72 27.31
CA ALA A 61 -8.46 6.15 28.15
C ALA A 61 -8.68 4.64 28.34
N ASN A 62 -8.79 4.17 29.59
CA ASN A 62 -9.06 2.76 29.89
C ASN A 62 -10.55 2.39 29.80
N GLY A 63 -11.45 3.38 29.67
CA GLY A 63 -12.88 3.15 29.52
C GLY A 63 -13.32 3.12 28.07
N ARG A 64 -14.60 3.44 27.80
CA ARG A 64 -15.16 3.28 26.45
C ARG A 64 -15.15 4.58 25.68
N THR A 65 -14.91 4.48 24.38
CA THR A 65 -15.07 5.55 23.40
C THR A 65 -16.20 5.16 22.45
N VAL A 66 -17.34 5.86 22.58
CA VAL A 66 -18.56 5.58 21.82
C VAL A 66 -18.92 6.79 20.98
N LEU A 67 -18.96 6.60 19.66
CA LEU A 67 -19.30 7.64 18.69
C LEU A 67 -20.55 7.19 17.93
N VAL A 68 -21.62 7.98 18.02
CA VAL A 68 -22.87 7.75 17.30
C VAL A 68 -23.17 8.97 16.45
N ALA A 69 -23.21 8.75 15.13
CA ALA A 69 -23.49 9.79 14.14
C ALA A 69 -24.73 9.40 13.32
N GLY A 70 -25.63 10.35 13.09
CA GLY A 70 -26.77 10.15 12.19
C GLY A 70 -26.35 10.06 10.73
N GLN A 71 -25.21 10.65 10.37
CA GLN A 71 -24.59 10.54 9.04
C GLN A 71 -23.28 9.76 9.11
N ASP A 72 -22.14 10.44 9.12
CA ASP A 72 -20.83 9.82 8.92
C ASP A 72 -19.93 9.96 10.15
N ILE A 73 -19.03 9.00 10.38
CA ILE A 73 -17.90 9.14 11.30
C ILE A 73 -16.63 9.18 10.46
N VAL A 74 -15.93 10.33 10.47
CA VAL A 74 -14.77 10.58 9.62
C VAL A 74 -13.54 10.83 10.49
N ASN A 75 -12.63 9.87 10.54
CA ASN A 75 -11.31 10.00 11.16
C ASN A 75 -10.25 10.28 10.09
N GLN A 76 -9.88 11.55 9.92
CA GLN A 76 -8.94 12.04 8.92
C GLN A 76 -7.58 12.33 9.55
N GLY A 77 -6.74 11.29 9.52
CA GLY A 77 -5.41 11.25 10.12
C GLY A 77 -5.37 11.63 11.61
N GLY A 78 -6.51 11.49 12.29
CA GLY A 78 -6.63 11.59 13.73
C GLY A 78 -6.57 10.22 14.40
N ALA A 79 -6.70 10.21 15.72
CA ALA A 79 -6.73 9.00 16.52
C ALA A 79 -8.04 8.91 17.32
N ILE A 80 -8.70 7.76 17.24
CA ILE A 80 -9.87 7.39 18.07
C ILE A 80 -9.43 6.20 18.92
N LYS A 81 -9.34 6.39 20.24
CA LYS A 81 -8.75 5.43 21.17
C LYS A 81 -9.65 5.18 22.37
N GLY A 82 -9.47 4.04 23.03
CA GLY A 82 -10.08 3.76 24.33
C GLY A 82 -9.79 2.33 24.81
N GLY A 83 -10.33 1.98 25.96
CA GLY A 83 -10.40 0.62 26.46
C GLY A 83 -11.29 -0.26 25.58
N ALA A 84 -12.46 0.24 25.17
CA ALA A 84 -13.20 -0.30 24.04
C ALA A 84 -13.67 0.83 23.13
N VAL A 85 -13.77 0.58 21.82
CA VAL A 85 -14.20 1.57 20.84
C VAL A 85 -15.46 1.07 20.14
N GLY A 86 -16.51 1.88 20.14
CA GLY A 86 -17.77 1.60 19.45
C GLY A 86 -18.13 2.75 18.52
N LEU A 87 -18.16 2.49 17.22
CA LEU A 87 -18.53 3.47 16.19
C LEU A 87 -19.84 3.03 15.52
N SER A 88 -20.82 3.93 15.47
CA SER A 88 -22.09 3.70 14.78
C SER A 88 -22.44 4.91 13.92
N ALA A 89 -22.37 4.76 12.61
CA ALA A 89 -22.75 5.78 11.62
C ALA A 89 -24.03 5.35 10.89
N GLY A 90 -24.95 6.29 10.68
CA GLY A 90 -26.15 6.06 9.85
C GLY A 90 -25.80 5.83 8.38
N ARG A 91 -24.65 6.32 7.94
CA ARG A 91 -24.10 6.15 6.59
C ARG A 91 -22.70 5.55 6.66
N ASP A 92 -21.65 6.35 6.72
CA ASP A 92 -20.29 5.88 6.45
C ASP A 92 -19.36 5.98 7.67
N VAL A 93 -18.44 5.02 7.84
CA VAL A 93 -17.29 5.17 8.75
C VAL A 93 -16.01 5.20 7.91
N ILE A 94 -15.27 6.30 7.99
CA ILE A 94 -14.10 6.56 7.16
C ILE A 94 -12.87 6.74 8.07
N ASN A 95 -11.86 5.89 7.89
CA ASN A 95 -10.56 6.02 8.54
C ASN A 95 -9.49 6.30 7.48
N GLN A 96 -9.06 7.55 7.36
CA GLN A 96 -8.27 8.01 6.22
C GLN A 96 -6.98 8.68 6.68
N SER A 97 -5.84 8.04 6.42
CA SER A 97 -4.53 8.68 6.56
C SER A 97 -4.38 9.79 5.52
N LEU A 98 -3.77 10.92 5.88
CA LEU A 98 -3.57 12.03 4.95
C LEU A 98 -2.14 12.07 4.44
N THR A 99 -2.00 12.60 3.23
CA THR A 99 -0.72 12.93 2.61
C THR A 99 -0.54 14.44 2.53
N ILE A 100 0.71 14.88 2.45
CA ILE A 100 1.07 16.22 2.02
C ILE A 100 1.71 16.09 0.66
N LYS A 101 1.23 16.88 -0.30
CA LYS A 101 1.82 17.00 -1.63
C LYS A 101 2.49 18.37 -1.75
N GLN A 102 3.80 18.37 -1.94
CA GLN A 102 4.58 19.57 -2.21
C GLN A 102 4.94 19.60 -3.69
N GLU A 103 4.57 20.67 -4.37
CA GLU A 103 4.88 20.89 -5.80
C GLU A 103 5.91 22.00 -5.92
N TYR A 104 6.80 21.86 -6.90
CA TYR A 104 7.78 22.89 -7.23
C TYR A 104 7.89 23.00 -8.75
N ALA A 105 8.15 24.22 -9.20
CA ALA A 105 8.40 24.53 -10.60
C ALA A 105 9.40 25.68 -10.68
N SER A 106 10.36 25.53 -11.57
CA SER A 106 11.39 26.48 -11.98
C SER A 106 11.40 26.55 -13.50
N VAL A 107 12.26 27.38 -14.10
CA VAL A 107 12.31 27.60 -15.56
C VAL A 107 12.45 26.29 -16.35
N ASN A 108 13.33 25.39 -15.91
CA ASN A 108 13.67 24.16 -16.62
C ASN A 108 13.30 22.89 -15.87
N THR A 109 12.78 23.00 -14.64
CA THR A 109 12.60 21.85 -13.75
C THR A 109 11.26 21.94 -13.03
N SER A 110 10.56 20.82 -12.91
CA SER A 110 9.31 20.73 -12.18
C SER A 110 9.18 19.37 -11.51
N GLY A 111 8.28 19.26 -10.55
CA GLY A 111 8.01 17.99 -9.91
C GLY A 111 7.12 18.13 -8.70
N ASN A 112 6.91 17.00 -8.03
CA ASN A 112 6.21 16.95 -6.77
C ASN A 112 6.70 15.81 -5.91
N TYR A 113 6.50 15.94 -4.60
CA TYR A 113 6.69 14.87 -3.62
C TYR A 113 5.43 14.77 -2.77
N THR A 114 4.85 13.57 -2.73
CA THR A 114 3.69 13.22 -1.91
C THR A 114 4.14 12.28 -0.81
N THR A 115 4.07 12.72 0.45
CA THR A 115 4.49 11.95 1.62
C THR A 115 3.33 11.77 2.60
N LEU A 116 3.39 10.72 3.43
CA LEU A 116 2.46 10.54 4.54
C LEU A 116 2.60 11.71 5.53
N SER A 117 1.47 12.34 5.87
CA SER A 117 1.40 13.39 6.88
C SER A 117 1.03 12.80 8.23
N ASN A 118 -0.18 12.26 8.33
CA ASN A 118 -0.74 11.72 9.56
C ASN A 118 -1.50 10.44 9.25
N GLN A 119 -1.13 9.38 9.98
CA GLN A 119 -1.82 8.09 9.91
C GLN A 119 -3.08 8.14 10.77
N ALA A 120 -4.22 7.71 10.19
CA ALA A 120 -5.47 7.63 10.91
C ALA A 120 -5.54 6.32 11.71
N SER A 121 -5.95 6.40 12.97
CA SER A 121 -6.05 5.22 13.83
C SER A 121 -7.37 5.13 14.60
N ILE A 122 -7.91 3.92 14.67
CA ILE A 122 -9.05 3.53 15.50
C ILE A 122 -8.59 2.32 16.33
N THR A 123 -8.30 2.53 17.61
CA THR A 123 -7.66 1.49 18.43
C THR A 123 -8.31 1.30 19.80
N GLY A 124 -8.63 0.06 20.15
CA GLY A 124 -9.06 -0.35 21.48
C GLY A 124 -8.00 -1.20 22.17
N SER A 125 -7.78 -1.05 23.48
CA SER A 125 -7.05 -2.09 24.24
C SER A 125 -7.90 -3.35 24.45
N GLY A 126 -9.22 -3.22 24.31
CA GLY A 126 -10.25 -4.23 24.27
C GLY A 126 -10.96 -4.24 22.92
N ALA A 127 -12.27 -4.48 22.89
CA ALA A 127 -13.02 -4.63 21.64
C ALA A 127 -13.11 -3.32 20.82
N VAL A 128 -12.99 -3.45 19.49
CA VAL A 128 -13.34 -2.42 18.53
C VAL A 128 -14.53 -2.90 17.70
N ALA A 129 -15.64 -2.18 17.75
CA ALA A 129 -16.84 -2.46 16.98
C ALA A 129 -17.17 -1.27 16.09
N ILE A 130 -17.22 -1.48 14.78
CA ILE A 130 -17.55 -0.47 13.77
C ILE A 130 -18.81 -0.91 13.04
N LYS A 131 -19.83 -0.05 13.02
CA LYS A 131 -21.06 -0.27 12.28
C LYS A 131 -21.38 0.95 11.42
N ALA A 132 -21.53 0.72 10.12
CA ALA A 132 -21.94 1.71 9.13
C ALA A 132 -23.25 1.26 8.46
N GLY A 133 -24.19 2.18 8.26
CA GLY A 133 -25.42 1.91 7.52
C GLY A 133 -25.17 1.68 6.02
N LEU A 134 -24.09 2.26 5.48
CA LEU A 134 -23.61 2.10 4.12
C LEU A 134 -22.21 1.48 4.15
N ASP A 135 -21.14 2.27 4.19
CA ASP A 135 -19.79 1.77 3.95
C ASP A 135 -18.83 1.95 5.13
N VAL A 136 -17.86 1.04 5.25
CA VAL A 136 -16.65 1.25 6.07
C VAL A 136 -15.44 1.35 5.15
N ALA A 137 -14.76 2.47 5.17
CA ALA A 137 -13.57 2.72 4.35
C ALA A 137 -12.33 2.94 5.21
N ASP A 138 -11.22 2.31 4.84
CA ASP A 138 -9.89 2.57 5.41
C ASP A 138 -8.90 2.90 4.29
N THR A 139 -8.06 3.91 4.47
CA THR A 139 -7.00 4.27 3.51
C THR A 139 -5.68 4.47 4.25
N GLY A 140 -4.83 3.43 4.21
CA GLY A 140 -3.54 3.36 4.90
C GLY A 140 -3.62 3.63 6.40
N GLY A 141 -4.78 3.39 7.01
CA GLY A 141 -5.03 3.61 8.43
C GLY A 141 -4.69 2.38 9.27
N THR A 142 -4.95 2.49 10.57
CA THR A 142 -4.85 1.38 11.51
C THR A 142 -6.16 1.19 12.26
N ILE A 143 -6.70 -0.03 12.24
CA ILE A 143 -7.84 -0.46 13.05
C ILE A 143 -7.38 -1.62 13.93
N ALA A 144 -7.34 -1.45 15.25
CA ALA A 144 -6.77 -2.48 16.13
C ALA A 144 -7.55 -2.68 17.44
N GLY A 145 -7.73 -3.93 17.87
CA GLY A 145 -8.44 -4.26 19.11
C GLY A 145 -8.05 -5.62 19.69
N ALA A 146 -8.55 -5.93 20.88
CA ALA A 146 -8.52 -7.29 21.41
C ALA A 146 -9.48 -8.22 20.66
N SER A 147 -10.59 -7.66 20.19
CA SER A 147 -11.46 -8.24 19.16
C SER A 147 -11.88 -7.13 18.22
N VAL A 148 -12.05 -7.44 16.94
CA VAL A 148 -12.43 -6.45 15.92
C VAL A 148 -13.67 -6.93 15.19
N GLY A 149 -14.74 -6.13 15.25
CA GLY A 149 -15.97 -6.33 14.49
C GLY A 149 -16.21 -5.15 13.56
N ILE A 150 -16.33 -5.40 12.26
CA ILE A 150 -16.59 -4.40 11.23
C ILE A 150 -17.84 -4.82 10.47
N GLY A 151 -18.87 -3.98 10.47
CA GLY A 151 -20.13 -4.21 9.78
C GLY A 151 -20.51 -3.03 8.89
N ALA A 152 -20.73 -3.29 7.61
CA ALA A 152 -21.21 -2.32 6.63
C ALA A 152 -22.52 -2.81 6.00
N GLY A 153 -23.51 -1.93 5.85
CA GLY A 153 -24.75 -2.26 5.15
C GLY A 153 -24.54 -2.48 3.65
N ARG A 154 -23.47 -1.92 3.08
CA ARG A 154 -23.05 -2.09 1.69
C ARG A 154 -21.61 -2.60 1.64
N ASP A 155 -20.59 -1.75 1.69
CA ASP A 155 -19.22 -2.18 1.34
C ASP A 155 -18.22 -1.97 2.47
N VAL A 156 -17.23 -2.86 2.56
CA VAL A 156 -15.99 -2.63 3.31
C VAL A 156 -14.86 -2.45 2.31
N ASN A 157 -14.24 -1.27 2.27
CA ASN A 157 -13.23 -0.93 1.27
C ASN A 157 -11.94 -0.41 1.90
N PHE A 158 -10.96 -1.29 2.07
CA PHE A 158 -9.68 -0.99 2.69
C PHE A 158 -8.58 -0.95 1.64
N ASN A 159 -7.86 0.16 1.57
CA ASN A 159 -6.83 0.40 0.57
C ASN A 159 -5.54 0.86 1.22
N ALA A 160 -4.41 0.51 0.61
CA ALA A 160 -3.15 1.13 0.90
C ALA A 160 -3.17 2.61 0.52
N LEU A 161 -2.42 3.44 1.27
CA LEU A 161 -2.24 4.85 0.96
C LEU A 161 -1.10 5.02 -0.05
N GLN A 162 -1.39 5.64 -1.18
CA GLN A 162 -0.40 5.97 -2.20
C GLN A 162 0.43 7.21 -1.80
N THR A 163 1.75 7.10 -1.97
CA THR A 163 2.75 8.16 -1.84
C THR A 163 3.69 8.10 -3.05
N GLY A 164 4.54 9.09 -3.25
CA GLY A 164 5.41 9.06 -4.42
C GLY A 164 6.01 10.41 -4.78
N SER A 165 6.63 10.47 -5.94
CA SER A 165 7.22 11.70 -6.47
C SER A 165 7.25 11.71 -7.99
N THR A 166 7.35 12.90 -8.54
CA THR A 166 7.68 13.12 -9.95
C THR A 166 8.76 14.18 -10.05
N TYR A 167 9.62 14.07 -11.04
CA TYR A 167 10.61 15.05 -11.38
C TYR A 167 10.70 15.12 -12.90
N ALA A 168 10.72 16.33 -13.45
CA ALA A 168 10.93 16.56 -14.85
C ALA A 168 11.91 17.72 -15.04
N SER A 169 12.88 17.56 -15.92
CA SER A 169 13.84 18.59 -16.29
C SER A 169 14.03 18.65 -17.80
N GLN A 170 14.11 19.86 -18.35
CA GLN A 170 14.43 20.11 -19.75
C GLN A 170 15.49 21.22 -19.81
N VAL A 171 16.72 20.87 -20.18
CA VAL A 171 17.82 21.82 -20.35
C VAL A 171 18.43 21.62 -21.73
N ALA A 172 18.20 22.61 -22.62
CA ALA A 172 18.53 22.45 -24.03
C ALA A 172 17.92 21.14 -24.59
N ALA A 173 18.73 20.25 -25.15
CA ALA A 173 18.28 18.96 -25.66
C ALA A 173 18.27 17.83 -24.61
N TYR A 174 18.74 18.08 -23.38
CA TYR A 174 18.65 17.12 -22.29
C TYR A 174 17.25 17.13 -21.66
N THR A 175 16.67 15.93 -21.54
CA THR A 175 15.35 15.66 -20.96
C THR A 175 15.51 14.61 -19.87
N GLU A 176 14.92 14.85 -18.71
CA GLU A 176 14.84 13.91 -17.60
C GLU A 176 13.39 13.85 -17.10
N LYS A 177 12.87 12.65 -16.91
CA LYS A 177 11.52 12.37 -16.41
C LYS A 177 11.57 11.16 -15.49
N ASP A 178 11.45 11.44 -14.20
CA ASP A 178 11.48 10.44 -13.16
C ASP A 178 10.15 10.42 -12.43
N SER A 179 9.71 9.24 -12.02
CA SER A 179 8.54 9.07 -11.17
C SER A 179 8.72 7.88 -10.24
N SER A 180 8.11 7.98 -9.06
CA SER A 180 8.00 6.86 -8.14
C SER A 180 6.61 6.84 -7.52
N THR A 181 6.03 5.65 -7.42
CA THR A 181 4.81 5.37 -6.67
C THR A 181 5.12 4.32 -5.60
N THR A 182 4.74 4.61 -4.36
CA THR A 182 4.89 3.70 -3.21
C THR A 182 3.58 3.63 -2.44
N TYR A 183 3.15 2.43 -2.10
CA TYR A 183 1.97 2.18 -1.29
C TYR A 183 2.33 1.88 0.17
N LYS A 184 1.66 2.56 1.11
CA LYS A 184 1.70 2.28 2.55
C LYS A 184 0.48 1.45 2.91
N THR A 185 0.70 0.22 3.36
CA THR A 185 -0.36 -0.74 3.61
C THR A 185 -1.28 -0.30 4.75
N GLY A 186 -2.58 -0.50 4.57
CA GLY A 186 -3.56 -0.39 5.67
C GLY A 186 -3.36 -1.55 6.65
N GLN A 187 -3.66 -1.31 7.93
CA GLN A 187 -3.45 -2.29 9.01
C GLN A 187 -4.76 -2.57 9.76
N VAL A 188 -5.13 -3.85 9.85
CA VAL A 188 -6.22 -4.30 10.72
C VAL A 188 -5.66 -5.37 11.63
N ALA A 189 -5.76 -5.18 12.95
CA ALA A 189 -5.17 -6.10 13.92
C ALA A 189 -6.18 -6.50 15.00
N SER A 190 -6.33 -7.80 15.23
CA SER A 190 -7.06 -8.34 16.38
C SER A 190 -6.15 -9.24 17.19
N SER A 191 -6.07 -9.09 18.51
CA SER A 191 -5.34 -10.06 19.35
C SER A 191 -6.15 -11.35 19.60
N GLY A 192 -7.47 -11.30 19.41
CA GLY A 192 -8.40 -12.41 19.44
C GLY A 192 -9.08 -12.54 18.08
N ASP A 193 -10.39 -12.69 18.06
CA ASP A 193 -11.15 -12.91 16.82
C ASP A 193 -11.37 -11.62 16.02
N LEU A 194 -11.54 -11.79 14.70
CA LEU A 194 -11.92 -10.72 13.78
C LEU A 194 -13.13 -11.13 12.95
N THR A 195 -14.11 -10.24 12.89
CA THR A 195 -15.29 -10.38 12.01
C THR A 195 -15.43 -9.15 11.14
N MET A 196 -15.60 -9.36 9.84
CA MET A 196 -15.85 -8.32 8.85
C MET A 196 -17.01 -8.75 7.97
N VAL A 197 -18.08 -7.95 7.96
CA VAL A 197 -19.32 -8.25 7.24
C VAL A 197 -19.72 -7.07 6.38
N ALA A 198 -19.95 -7.31 5.11
CA ALA A 198 -20.45 -6.33 4.15
C ALA A 198 -21.73 -6.86 3.50
N GLY A 199 -22.77 -6.02 3.38
CA GLY A 199 -24.00 -6.39 2.68
C GLY A 199 -23.80 -6.62 1.18
N GLN A 200 -22.77 -6.02 0.59
CA GLN A 200 -22.38 -6.18 -0.81
C GLN A 200 -20.94 -6.69 -0.90
N ASP A 201 -19.93 -5.83 -0.84
CA ASP A 201 -18.56 -6.24 -1.18
C ASP A 201 -17.55 -6.00 -0.05
N ILE A 202 -16.54 -6.87 0.04
CA ILE A 202 -15.32 -6.62 0.81
C ILE A 202 -14.15 -6.47 -0.16
N LYS A 203 -13.45 -5.34 -0.10
CA LYS A 203 -12.23 -5.08 -0.87
C LYS A 203 -11.07 -4.77 0.07
N LEU A 204 -9.99 -5.53 -0.06
CA LEU A 204 -8.70 -5.32 0.60
C LEU A 204 -7.63 -5.14 -0.47
N SER A 205 -7.13 -3.91 -0.66
CA SER A 205 -6.09 -3.60 -1.64
C SER A 205 -4.83 -3.14 -0.94
N GLY A 206 -3.80 -4.00 -0.87
CA GLY A 206 -2.59 -3.72 -0.10
C GLY A 206 -2.87 -3.51 1.40
N THR A 207 -3.82 -4.26 1.97
CA THR A 207 -4.16 -4.22 3.39
C THR A 207 -3.63 -5.46 4.09
N GLN A 208 -3.01 -5.27 5.25
CA GLN A 208 -2.54 -6.35 6.12
C GLN A 208 -3.53 -6.54 7.27
N VAL A 209 -4.12 -7.72 7.34
CA VAL A 209 -5.04 -8.15 8.40
C VAL A 209 -4.34 -9.23 9.22
N ALA A 210 -4.06 -8.93 10.49
CA ALA A 210 -3.41 -9.83 11.44
C ALA A 210 -4.37 -10.17 12.58
N ILE A 211 -4.61 -11.46 12.79
CA ILE A 211 -5.54 -11.99 13.79
C ILE A 211 -4.71 -12.90 14.70
N GLY A 212 -4.87 -12.72 16.01
CA GLY A 212 -3.94 -13.20 17.02
C GLY A 212 -3.68 -14.69 16.99
N ALA A 213 -2.66 -15.12 17.74
CA ALA A 213 -2.12 -16.49 17.69
C ALA A 213 -3.15 -17.62 17.91
N THR A 214 -4.26 -17.33 18.60
CA THR A 214 -5.38 -18.27 18.79
C THR A 214 -6.70 -17.75 18.22
N GLY A 215 -6.70 -16.55 17.63
CA GLY A 215 -7.90 -15.88 17.14
C GLY A 215 -8.29 -16.36 15.76
N SER A 216 -9.59 -16.45 15.50
CA SER A 216 -10.15 -16.83 14.20
C SER A 216 -10.65 -15.61 13.43
N GLY A 217 -10.54 -15.67 12.11
CA GLY A 217 -10.98 -14.64 11.17
C GLY A 217 -12.20 -15.05 10.38
N THR A 218 -13.16 -14.13 10.23
CA THR A 218 -14.32 -14.31 9.35
C THR A 218 -14.56 -13.04 8.53
N LEU A 219 -14.46 -13.15 7.22
CA LEU A 219 -14.80 -12.13 6.23
C LEU A 219 -16.00 -12.64 5.42
N VAL A 220 -17.10 -11.90 5.41
CA VAL A 220 -18.34 -12.28 4.71
C VAL A 220 -18.88 -11.11 3.91
N ALA A 221 -19.02 -11.30 2.61
CA ALA A 221 -19.65 -10.35 1.70
C ALA A 221 -20.94 -10.94 1.13
N GLY A 222 -21.99 -10.12 1.02
CA GLY A 222 -23.24 -10.51 0.38
C GLY A 222 -23.08 -10.83 -1.11
N ARG A 223 -22.11 -10.17 -1.77
CA ARG A 223 -21.69 -10.35 -3.17
C ARG A 223 -20.19 -10.66 -3.22
N ASP A 224 -19.29 -9.73 -3.47
CA ASP A 224 -17.91 -10.07 -3.86
C ASP A 224 -16.90 -9.88 -2.70
N VAL A 225 -15.86 -10.72 -2.68
CA VAL A 225 -14.67 -10.46 -1.87
C VAL A 225 -13.46 -10.36 -2.80
N SER A 226 -12.72 -9.25 -2.71
CA SER A 226 -11.48 -9.01 -3.45
C SER A 226 -10.33 -8.72 -2.50
N ILE A 227 -9.26 -9.51 -2.59
CA ILE A 227 -8.02 -9.35 -1.82
C ILE A 227 -6.88 -9.24 -2.82
N ALA A 228 -6.38 -8.04 -3.03
CA ALA A 228 -5.46 -7.73 -4.11
C ALA A 228 -4.21 -7.01 -3.61
N ALA A 229 -3.08 -7.36 -4.22
CA ALA A 229 -1.85 -6.64 -4.06
C ALA A 229 -1.93 -5.23 -4.67
N VAL A 230 -0.97 -4.40 -4.30
CA VAL A 230 -0.67 -3.11 -4.95
C VAL A 230 0.75 -3.14 -5.49
N VAL A 231 1.06 -2.31 -6.49
CA VAL A 231 2.36 -2.34 -7.18
C VAL A 231 3.09 -1.02 -6.95
N ASN A 232 4.22 -1.07 -6.25
CA ASN A 232 5.16 0.03 -6.22
C ASN A 232 5.87 0.13 -7.57
N GLU A 233 6.17 1.34 -8.00
CA GLU A 233 6.81 1.59 -9.28
C GLU A 233 7.88 2.68 -9.17
N VAL A 234 8.98 2.51 -9.91
CA VAL A 234 9.98 3.55 -10.15
C VAL A 234 10.25 3.58 -11.64
N ASN A 235 10.10 4.76 -12.25
CA ASN A 235 10.45 5.01 -13.63
C ASN A 235 11.49 6.14 -13.69
N ILE A 236 12.56 5.92 -14.45
CA ILE A 236 13.60 6.90 -14.76
C ILE A 236 13.70 6.96 -16.27
N SER A 237 13.76 8.16 -16.82
CA SER A 237 13.94 8.38 -18.25
C SER A 237 14.78 9.62 -18.47
N LYS A 238 16.05 9.42 -18.83
CA LYS A 238 17.00 10.48 -19.16
C LYS A 238 17.47 10.30 -20.59
N GLN A 239 17.51 11.39 -21.33
CA GLN A 239 18.03 11.40 -22.69
C GLN A 239 18.54 12.78 -23.08
N ASN A 240 19.62 12.85 -23.84
CA ASN A 240 20.06 14.06 -24.55
C ASN A 240 19.74 13.95 -26.06
N ASP A 241 20.27 14.87 -26.86
CA ASP A 241 20.02 14.91 -28.31
C ASP A 241 20.56 13.65 -29.01
N PRO A 242 19.72 12.81 -29.66
CA PRO A 242 20.18 11.67 -30.44
C PRO A 242 21.13 12.03 -31.59
N GLY A 243 21.14 13.28 -32.03
CA GLY A 243 22.07 13.77 -33.06
C GLY A 243 23.39 14.34 -32.53
N SER A 244 23.59 14.38 -31.21
CA SER A 244 24.80 14.93 -30.60
C SER A 244 26.00 13.99 -30.71
N LYS A 245 27.21 14.57 -30.71
CA LYS A 245 28.47 13.82 -30.57
C LYS A 245 28.62 13.13 -29.22
N LEU A 246 27.81 13.53 -28.25
CA LEU A 246 27.67 12.89 -26.95
C LEU A 246 26.18 12.62 -26.78
N TYR A 247 25.78 11.36 -26.92
CA TYR A 247 24.43 10.91 -26.70
C TYR A 247 24.40 9.85 -25.58
N ASP A 248 23.43 9.99 -24.69
CA ASP A 248 23.17 9.16 -23.55
C ASP A 248 21.66 8.98 -23.42
N LYS A 249 21.23 7.74 -23.24
CA LYS A 249 19.86 7.36 -22.92
C LYS A 249 19.91 6.40 -21.74
N GLU A 250 19.10 6.68 -20.73
CA GLU A 250 18.93 5.86 -19.53
C GLU A 250 17.44 5.73 -19.26
N ILE A 251 16.88 4.55 -19.52
CA ILE A 251 15.50 4.21 -19.16
C ILE A 251 15.55 3.05 -18.16
N HIS A 252 14.97 3.27 -16.99
CA HIS A 252 14.71 2.23 -16.01
C HIS A 252 13.23 2.22 -15.63
N GLN A 253 12.60 1.05 -15.65
CA GLN A 253 11.28 0.82 -15.08
C GLN A 253 11.40 -0.36 -14.12
N ASN A 254 10.93 -0.22 -12.89
CA ASN A 254 11.02 -1.26 -11.89
C ASN A 254 9.72 -1.29 -11.09
N GLN A 255 9.13 -2.49 -11.00
CA GLN A 255 7.89 -2.72 -10.27
C GLN A 255 8.11 -3.71 -9.12
N SER A 256 7.46 -3.44 -7.99
CA SER A 256 7.48 -4.34 -6.84
C SER A 256 6.07 -4.51 -6.28
N VAL A 257 5.57 -5.75 -6.30
CA VAL A 257 4.26 -6.12 -5.78
C VAL A 257 4.31 -6.15 -4.26
N VAL A 258 3.39 -5.42 -3.63
CA VAL A 258 3.11 -5.45 -2.19
C VAL A 258 1.78 -6.15 -2.01
N GLY A 259 1.83 -7.44 -1.65
CA GLY A 259 0.66 -8.27 -1.43
C GLY A 259 -0.21 -7.76 -0.28
N ALA A 260 -1.53 -7.89 -0.40
CA ALA A 260 -2.41 -7.86 0.76
C ALA A 260 -2.23 -9.17 1.56
N SER A 261 -2.52 -9.14 2.86
CA SER A 261 -2.49 -10.34 3.68
C SER A 261 -3.66 -10.46 4.63
N VAL A 262 -4.17 -11.68 4.83
CA VAL A 262 -5.12 -12.01 5.89
C VAL A 262 -4.61 -13.25 6.62
N THR A 263 -4.14 -13.06 7.85
CA THR A 263 -3.48 -14.11 8.63
C THR A 263 -4.17 -14.29 9.97
N ALA A 264 -4.63 -15.51 10.26
CA ALA A 264 -5.20 -15.90 11.54
C ALA A 264 -4.37 -16.98 12.21
N GLY A 265 -4.18 -16.87 13.53
CA GLY A 265 -3.59 -17.96 14.30
C GLY A 265 -4.51 -19.17 14.46
N GLY A 266 -5.83 -18.94 14.44
CA GLY A 266 -6.87 -19.98 14.38
C GLY A 266 -7.38 -20.23 12.96
N ASP A 267 -8.69 -20.42 12.83
CA ASP A 267 -9.35 -20.64 11.55
C ASP A 267 -9.52 -19.32 10.78
N LEU A 268 -9.47 -19.37 9.45
CA LEU A 268 -9.79 -18.25 8.57
C LEU A 268 -10.92 -18.64 7.62
N ALA A 269 -12.04 -17.93 7.67
CA ALA A 269 -13.14 -18.07 6.72
C ALA A 269 -13.31 -16.79 5.89
N VAL A 270 -13.26 -16.93 4.57
CA VAL A 270 -13.54 -15.86 3.60
C VAL A 270 -14.68 -16.33 2.70
N LYS A 271 -15.81 -15.63 2.75
CA LYS A 271 -17.04 -16.00 2.06
C LYS A 271 -17.57 -14.86 1.20
N ALA A 272 -17.79 -15.16 -0.07
CA ALA A 272 -18.47 -14.30 -1.03
C ALA A 272 -19.84 -14.92 -1.39
N GLY A 273 -20.83 -14.08 -1.67
CA GLY A 273 -22.15 -14.51 -2.10
C GLY A 273 -23.06 -15.01 -0.99
N ASP A 274 -22.96 -14.46 0.23
CA ASP A 274 -23.83 -14.85 1.35
C ASP A 274 -25.31 -14.46 1.13
N SER A 275 -25.56 -13.42 0.33
CA SER A 275 -26.90 -12.90 0.02
C SER A 275 -27.22 -12.92 -1.48
N GLY A 276 -26.43 -13.62 -2.29
CA GLY A 276 -26.61 -13.66 -3.74
C GLY A 276 -25.49 -14.36 -4.50
N LEU A 277 -25.38 -14.07 -5.79
CA LEU A 277 -24.20 -14.48 -6.58
C LEU A 277 -23.03 -13.58 -6.19
N GLY A 278 -21.88 -14.18 -5.92
CA GLY A 278 -20.71 -13.47 -5.46
C GLY A 278 -19.44 -14.26 -5.68
N ASN A 279 -18.38 -13.57 -6.09
CA ASN A 279 -17.09 -14.14 -6.45
C ASN A 279 -16.04 -13.81 -5.39
N LEU A 280 -15.08 -14.71 -5.23
CA LEU A 280 -13.91 -14.50 -4.39
C LEU A 280 -12.66 -14.41 -5.26
N ALA A 281 -12.00 -13.25 -5.27
CA ALA A 281 -10.78 -13.00 -6.01
C ALA A 281 -9.60 -12.69 -5.08
N ILE A 282 -8.49 -13.41 -5.27
CA ILE A 282 -7.23 -13.23 -4.55
C ILE A 282 -6.13 -13.05 -5.60
N ALA A 283 -5.43 -11.91 -5.59
CA ALA A 283 -4.40 -11.59 -6.58
C ALA A 283 -3.10 -11.10 -5.92
N GLY A 284 -1.98 -11.81 -6.17
CA GLY A 284 -0.66 -11.51 -5.61
C GLY A 284 -0.63 -11.38 -4.08
N SER A 285 -1.53 -12.09 -3.37
CA SER A 285 -1.83 -11.86 -1.95
C SER A 285 -1.69 -13.13 -1.11
N ASN A 286 -1.57 -12.97 0.21
CA ASN A 286 -1.29 -14.06 1.15
C ASN A 286 -2.45 -14.29 2.13
N LEU A 287 -3.05 -15.47 2.14
CA LEU A 287 -4.05 -15.86 3.14
C LEU A 287 -3.52 -17.04 3.96
N ALA A 288 -3.58 -16.93 5.29
CA ALA A 288 -3.10 -17.98 6.17
C ALA A 288 -3.99 -18.17 7.39
N GLY A 289 -4.20 -19.43 7.78
CA GLY A 289 -4.82 -19.81 9.04
C GLY A 289 -3.94 -20.83 9.74
N GLY A 290 -3.76 -20.72 11.06
CA GLY A 290 -3.11 -21.78 11.84
C GLY A 290 -3.96 -23.04 11.94
N GLY A 291 -5.28 -22.91 11.76
CA GLY A 291 -6.22 -24.02 11.62
C GLY A 291 -6.74 -24.17 10.19
N LYS A 292 -8.06 -24.23 10.03
CA LYS A 292 -8.71 -24.36 8.73
C LYS A 292 -8.79 -23.01 8.01
N VAL A 293 -8.38 -22.98 6.75
CA VAL A 293 -8.71 -21.91 5.81
C VAL A 293 -9.87 -22.34 4.92
N LEU A 294 -11.00 -21.64 5.01
CA LEU A 294 -12.17 -21.82 4.15
C LEU A 294 -12.29 -20.61 3.21
N LEU A 295 -12.15 -20.86 1.91
CA LEU A 295 -12.46 -19.92 0.85
C LEU A 295 -13.75 -20.39 0.17
N ALA A 296 -14.81 -19.59 0.21
CA ALA A 296 -16.09 -19.97 -0.37
C ALA A 296 -16.71 -18.85 -1.20
N ALA A 297 -17.24 -19.18 -2.37
CA ALA A 297 -18.02 -18.29 -3.22
C ALA A 297 -19.26 -19.02 -3.75
N SER A 298 -20.39 -18.30 -3.87
CA SER A 298 -21.56 -18.82 -4.58
C SER A 298 -21.39 -18.76 -6.11
N GLY A 299 -20.55 -17.82 -6.59
CA GLY A 299 -20.03 -17.76 -7.95
C GLY A 299 -18.66 -18.44 -8.03
N ASP A 300 -17.67 -17.74 -8.60
CA ASP A 300 -16.33 -18.25 -8.87
C ASP A 300 -15.34 -17.98 -7.72
N VAL A 301 -14.31 -18.83 -7.59
CA VAL A 301 -13.12 -18.54 -6.78
C VAL A 301 -11.90 -18.46 -7.69
N SER A 302 -11.25 -17.30 -7.74
CA SER A 302 -10.03 -17.08 -8.53
C SER A 302 -8.85 -16.71 -7.61
N ILE A 303 -7.78 -17.50 -7.69
CA ILE A 303 -6.53 -17.31 -6.96
C ILE A 303 -5.42 -17.14 -8.01
N THR A 304 -5.02 -15.89 -8.23
CA THR A 304 -4.19 -15.50 -9.38
C THR A 304 -2.93 -14.76 -8.96
N GLN A 305 -2.03 -14.63 -9.92
CA GLN A 305 -0.80 -13.85 -9.82
C GLN A 305 -1.00 -12.37 -10.18
N VAL A 306 0.01 -11.56 -9.86
CA VAL A 306 0.25 -10.21 -10.40
C VAL A 306 1.63 -10.19 -11.04
N GLN A 307 1.77 -9.50 -12.18
CA GLN A 307 3.03 -9.42 -12.91
C GLN A 307 3.77 -8.11 -12.59
N GLU A 308 5.05 -8.23 -12.28
CA GLU A 308 6.01 -7.12 -12.20
C GLU A 308 6.72 -6.97 -13.55
N ASN A 309 6.86 -5.74 -14.04
CA ASN A 309 7.68 -5.41 -15.20
C ASN A 309 8.96 -4.69 -14.75
N HIS A 310 10.10 -5.17 -15.21
CA HIS A 310 11.41 -4.58 -15.01
C HIS A 310 12.04 -4.31 -16.38
N LEU A 311 12.45 -3.08 -16.66
CA LEU A 311 13.08 -2.67 -17.91
C LEU A 311 14.34 -1.87 -17.59
N THR A 312 15.43 -2.18 -18.28
CA THR A 312 16.62 -1.34 -18.42
C THR A 312 16.91 -1.19 -19.89
N ASP A 313 17.00 0.04 -20.38
CA ASP A 313 17.31 0.37 -21.77
C ASP A 313 18.29 1.56 -21.76
N LEU A 314 19.56 1.23 -21.97
CA LEU A 314 20.69 2.15 -21.95
C LEU A 314 21.25 2.28 -23.37
N ALA A 315 21.61 3.50 -23.75
CA ALA A 315 22.42 3.71 -24.94
C ALA A 315 23.43 4.83 -24.69
N HIS A 316 24.63 4.68 -25.21
CA HIS A 316 25.70 5.64 -25.12
C HIS A 316 26.35 5.82 -26.51
N HIS A 317 26.69 7.05 -26.86
CA HIS A 317 27.45 7.37 -28.06
C HIS A 317 28.38 8.54 -27.78
N ASP A 318 29.66 8.38 -28.11
CA ASP A 318 30.64 9.45 -28.08
C ASP A 318 31.40 9.54 -29.41
N GLU A 319 31.56 10.75 -29.94
CA GLU A 319 32.38 11.06 -31.12
C GLU A 319 33.41 12.14 -30.80
N SER A 320 34.67 11.84 -31.08
CA SER A 320 35.77 12.80 -31.03
C SER A 320 36.41 12.99 -32.41
N SER A 321 36.71 14.25 -32.75
CA SER A 321 37.30 14.62 -34.03
C SER A 321 38.40 15.66 -33.86
N SER A 322 39.57 15.41 -34.44
CA SER A 322 40.70 16.34 -34.59
C SER A 322 41.05 16.49 -36.08
N MET A 323 41.99 17.38 -36.44
CA MET A 323 42.32 17.74 -37.83
C MET A 323 42.62 16.55 -38.75
N PHE A 324 43.14 15.44 -38.22
CA PHE A 324 43.52 14.26 -39.01
C PHE A 324 42.95 12.94 -38.48
N LYS A 325 42.10 12.95 -37.44
CA LYS A 325 41.61 11.72 -36.78
C LYS A 325 40.17 11.89 -36.32
N LYS A 326 39.36 10.85 -36.48
CA LYS A 326 38.02 10.71 -35.91
C LYS A 326 37.89 9.36 -35.21
N SER A 327 37.21 9.34 -34.07
CA SER A 327 36.86 8.14 -33.32
C SER A 327 35.43 8.27 -32.84
N SER A 328 34.64 7.22 -32.96
CA SER A 328 33.35 7.12 -32.29
C SER A 328 33.20 5.78 -31.59
N ASN A 329 32.47 5.79 -30.50
CA ASN A 329 32.11 4.60 -29.75
C ASN A 329 30.60 4.68 -29.47
N THR A 330 29.90 3.58 -29.71
CA THR A 330 28.45 3.47 -29.53
C THR A 330 28.17 2.19 -28.79
N SER A 331 27.40 2.22 -27.71
CA SER A 331 26.93 1.04 -27.01
C SER A 331 25.44 1.11 -26.71
N ALA A 332 24.80 -0.06 -26.61
CA ALA A 332 23.42 -0.18 -26.20
C ALA A 332 23.21 -1.48 -25.40
N ASP A 333 22.48 -1.35 -24.30
CA ASP A 333 22.12 -2.43 -23.39
C ASP A 333 20.60 -2.42 -23.18
N TYR A 334 19.98 -3.59 -23.33
CA TYR A 334 18.55 -3.78 -23.10
C TYR A 334 18.35 -5.02 -22.24
N SER A 335 17.55 -4.90 -21.19
CA SER A 335 17.09 -6.03 -20.37
C SER A 335 15.64 -5.79 -19.97
N LYS A 336 14.76 -6.77 -20.21
CA LYS A 336 13.37 -6.75 -19.79
C LYS A 336 12.98 -8.04 -19.10
N ILE A 337 12.40 -7.94 -17.91
CA ILE A 337 11.93 -9.07 -17.10
C ILE A 337 10.45 -8.87 -16.75
N ASP A 338 9.61 -9.80 -17.16
CA ASP A 338 8.20 -9.86 -16.74
C ASP A 338 8.04 -10.94 -15.65
N LYS A 339 8.19 -10.54 -14.39
CA LYS A 339 8.22 -11.45 -13.23
C LYS A 339 6.84 -11.73 -12.67
N VAL A 340 6.57 -13.00 -12.35
CA VAL A 340 5.28 -13.43 -11.78
C VAL A 340 5.33 -13.40 -10.25
N VAL A 341 4.34 -12.76 -9.62
CA VAL A 341 4.12 -12.79 -8.17
C VAL A 341 2.77 -13.46 -7.87
N GLY A 342 2.82 -14.72 -7.49
CA GLY A 342 1.65 -15.54 -7.17
C GLY A 342 0.97 -15.19 -5.86
N SER A 343 -0.30 -15.61 -5.72
CA SER A 343 -0.96 -15.66 -4.42
C SER A 343 -0.54 -16.91 -3.64
N SER A 344 -0.61 -16.85 -2.30
CA SER A 344 -0.37 -18.00 -1.42
C SER A 344 -1.52 -18.18 -0.44
N VAL A 345 -2.06 -19.40 -0.34
CA VAL A 345 -3.09 -19.78 0.62
C VAL A 345 -2.60 -20.97 1.43
N SER A 346 -2.55 -20.84 2.76
CA SER A 346 -1.99 -21.89 3.63
C SER A 346 -2.74 -22.11 4.94
N GLY A 347 -2.84 -23.37 5.38
CA GLY A 347 -3.23 -23.69 6.76
C GLY A 347 -3.13 -25.16 7.09
N ASP A 348 -3.68 -25.59 8.21
CA ASP A 348 -3.73 -27.01 8.55
C ASP A 348 -4.62 -27.78 7.58
N SER A 349 -5.79 -27.21 7.30
CA SER A 349 -6.66 -27.66 6.22
C SER A 349 -7.05 -26.49 5.35
N VAL A 350 -6.98 -26.64 4.04
CA VAL A 350 -7.44 -25.62 3.09
C VAL A 350 -8.62 -26.17 2.31
N VAL A 351 -9.75 -25.47 2.37
CA VAL A 351 -10.97 -25.81 1.65
C VAL A 351 -11.35 -24.64 0.75
N VAL A 352 -11.37 -24.88 -0.55
CA VAL A 352 -11.89 -23.93 -1.55
C VAL A 352 -13.18 -24.49 -2.11
N LYS A 353 -14.26 -23.70 -2.01
CA LYS A 353 -15.58 -24.06 -2.52
C LYS A 353 -16.09 -22.98 -3.46
N SER A 354 -16.44 -23.37 -4.67
CA SER A 354 -17.05 -22.51 -5.67
C SER A 354 -18.40 -23.09 -6.07
N GLY A 355 -19.41 -22.24 -6.26
CA GLY A 355 -20.67 -22.66 -6.90
C GLY A 355 -20.50 -22.89 -8.40
N ASN A 356 -19.48 -22.27 -8.99
CA ASN A 356 -19.12 -22.34 -10.39
C ASN A 356 -17.68 -22.87 -10.52
N ASP A 357 -16.74 -22.04 -10.97
CA ASP A 357 -15.39 -22.46 -11.32
C ASP A 357 -14.38 -22.13 -10.20
N ILE A 358 -13.32 -22.92 -10.11
CA ILE A 358 -12.12 -22.59 -9.34
C ILE A 358 -10.97 -22.37 -10.32
N VAL A 359 -10.33 -21.20 -10.25
CA VAL A 359 -9.13 -20.88 -11.02
C VAL A 359 -7.96 -20.68 -10.06
N VAL A 360 -6.88 -21.43 -10.28
CA VAL A 360 -5.58 -21.26 -9.63
C VAL A 360 -4.54 -21.02 -10.72
N ASN A 361 -4.05 -19.79 -10.85
CA ASN A 361 -3.07 -19.42 -11.87
C ASN A 361 -1.81 -18.84 -11.23
N GLY A 362 -0.66 -19.46 -11.48
CA GLY A 362 0.64 -19.00 -10.99
C GLY A 362 0.73 -18.85 -9.47
N SER A 363 -0.10 -19.58 -8.72
CA SER A 363 -0.34 -19.39 -7.28
C SER A 363 -0.21 -20.70 -6.51
N GLN A 364 -0.04 -20.62 -5.19
CA GLN A 364 0.16 -21.77 -4.32
C GLN A 364 -1.00 -21.94 -3.33
N LEU A 365 -1.43 -23.19 -3.15
CA LEU A 365 -2.29 -23.63 -2.05
C LEU A 365 -1.57 -24.76 -1.30
N SER A 366 -1.42 -24.61 0.01
CA SER A 366 -0.68 -25.55 0.84
C SER A 366 -1.49 -25.92 2.08
N ALA A 367 -1.60 -27.21 2.37
CA ALA A 367 -2.23 -27.70 3.59
C ALA A 367 -1.32 -28.74 4.25
N THR A 368 -1.17 -28.69 5.57
CA THR A 368 -0.37 -29.69 6.31
C THR A 368 -1.14 -31.00 6.51
N GLN A 369 -2.47 -30.95 6.58
CA GLN A 369 -3.34 -32.11 6.77
C GLN A 369 -4.18 -32.42 5.52
N ALA A 370 -5.00 -31.47 5.04
CA ALA A 370 -5.92 -31.72 3.94
C ALA A 370 -6.15 -30.49 3.05
N LEU A 371 -6.03 -30.67 1.73
CA LEU A 371 -6.42 -29.70 0.71
C LEU A 371 -7.67 -30.21 -0.03
N THR A 372 -8.76 -29.44 -0.03
CA THR A 372 -10.01 -29.77 -0.72
C THR A 372 -10.40 -28.65 -1.68
N LEU A 373 -10.56 -28.96 -2.97
CA LEU A 373 -11.06 -28.05 -4.01
C LEU A 373 -12.39 -28.59 -4.52
N ASN A 374 -13.48 -27.86 -4.29
CA ASN A 374 -14.84 -28.23 -4.69
C ASN A 374 -15.39 -27.17 -5.64
N ALA A 375 -15.21 -27.37 -6.94
CA ALA A 375 -15.81 -26.56 -7.99
C ALA A 375 -17.18 -27.15 -8.37
N GLY A 376 -18.19 -26.30 -8.50
CA GLY A 376 -19.50 -26.71 -9.00
C GLY A 376 -19.50 -27.04 -10.49
N ARG A 377 -18.53 -26.49 -11.24
CA ARG A 377 -18.31 -26.75 -12.67
C ARG A 377 -16.86 -27.15 -12.95
N ASP A 378 -15.97 -26.18 -13.19
CA ASP A 378 -14.61 -26.46 -13.65
C ASP A 378 -13.53 -26.09 -12.62
N LEU A 379 -12.45 -26.87 -12.59
CA LEU A 379 -11.22 -26.56 -11.85
C LEU A 379 -10.07 -26.36 -12.85
N LEU A 380 -9.54 -25.14 -12.92
CA LEU A 380 -8.35 -24.80 -13.71
C LEU A 380 -7.17 -24.55 -12.79
N VAL A 381 -6.13 -25.38 -12.89
CA VAL A 381 -4.83 -25.16 -12.25
C VAL A 381 -3.78 -24.99 -13.32
N SER A 382 -3.14 -23.82 -13.36
CA SER A 382 -2.17 -23.46 -14.40
C SER A 382 -0.98 -22.70 -13.83
N SER A 383 0.19 -22.88 -14.45
CA SER A 383 1.34 -22.00 -14.19
C SER A 383 1.10 -20.63 -14.83
N ALA A 384 1.84 -19.64 -14.36
CA ALA A 384 1.95 -18.35 -15.04
C ALA A 384 3.32 -18.23 -15.69
N GLN A 385 3.37 -17.49 -16.79
CA GLN A 385 4.58 -17.35 -17.61
C GLN A 385 5.39 -16.15 -17.12
N GLN A 386 6.68 -16.38 -16.88
CA GLN A 386 7.69 -15.36 -16.68
C GLN A 386 8.58 -15.31 -17.92
N SER A 387 8.96 -14.11 -18.36
CA SER A 387 9.86 -13.88 -19.50
C SER A 387 11.03 -12.98 -19.11
N ASP A 388 12.13 -13.20 -19.81
CA ASP A 388 13.37 -12.45 -19.70
C ASP A 388 13.86 -12.17 -21.14
N SER A 389 14.44 -11.01 -21.40
CA SER A 389 14.94 -10.65 -22.72
C SER A 389 16.10 -9.69 -22.59
N GLU A 390 17.25 -10.05 -23.16
CA GLU A 390 18.46 -9.25 -23.08
C GLU A 390 19.09 -9.02 -24.46
N LYS A 391 19.57 -7.79 -24.69
CA LYS A 391 20.30 -7.40 -25.91
C LYS A 391 21.48 -6.53 -25.53
N HIS A 392 22.61 -6.78 -26.19
CA HIS A 392 23.85 -6.04 -25.95
C HIS A 392 24.52 -5.74 -27.29
N SER A 393 25.00 -4.51 -27.48
CA SER A 393 25.79 -4.13 -28.65
C SER A 393 26.81 -3.05 -28.32
N GLU A 394 27.96 -3.09 -28.99
CA GLU A 394 28.92 -1.99 -29.00
C GLU A 394 29.65 -1.95 -30.33
N GLN A 395 30.02 -0.74 -30.73
CA GLN A 395 30.67 -0.44 -31.98
C GLN A 395 31.71 0.66 -31.78
N HIS A 396 32.95 0.37 -32.17
CA HIS A 396 34.08 1.29 -32.19
C HIS A 396 34.50 1.58 -33.62
N ASP A 397 34.42 2.84 -34.04
CA ASP A 397 34.87 3.29 -35.35
C ASP A 397 36.04 4.26 -35.20
N ARG A 398 37.09 4.08 -36.01
CA ARG A 398 38.19 5.04 -36.13
C ARG A 398 38.53 5.29 -37.58
N SER A 399 38.82 6.55 -37.90
CA SER A 399 39.38 6.92 -39.19
C SER A 399 40.43 8.01 -39.04
N GLY A 400 41.43 8.03 -39.90
CA GLY A 400 42.44 9.09 -39.85
C GLY A 400 43.42 9.09 -41.00
N PHE A 401 44.08 10.23 -41.16
CA PHE A 401 45.19 10.44 -42.07
C PHE A 401 46.51 10.33 -41.31
N SER A 402 47.48 9.64 -41.88
CA SER A 402 48.84 9.54 -41.36
C SER A 402 49.83 10.07 -42.40
N PHE A 403 50.86 10.78 -41.93
CA PHE A 403 51.98 11.21 -42.77
C PHE A 403 53.22 10.45 -42.37
N ASN A 404 53.78 9.66 -43.28
CA ASN A 404 54.99 8.91 -43.04
C ASN A 404 56.21 9.75 -43.43
N VAL A 405 56.94 10.26 -42.43
CA VAL A 405 58.10 11.16 -42.62
C VAL A 405 59.26 10.47 -43.36
N ALA A 406 59.40 9.15 -43.25
CA ALA A 406 60.49 8.40 -43.88
C ALA A 406 60.26 8.16 -45.39
N SER A 407 59.00 8.16 -45.85
CA SER A 407 58.65 7.93 -47.26
C SER A 407 57.96 9.13 -47.94
N GLY A 408 57.64 10.19 -47.20
CA GLY A 408 56.90 11.35 -47.71
C GLY A 408 55.45 11.05 -48.11
N ALA A 409 54.93 9.87 -47.76
CA ALA A 409 53.63 9.39 -48.19
C ALA A 409 52.50 9.77 -47.21
N LEU A 410 51.35 10.16 -47.77
CA LEU A 410 50.09 10.33 -47.04
C LEU A 410 49.30 9.03 -47.09
N GLY A 411 48.83 8.55 -45.94
CA GLY A 411 47.98 7.37 -45.81
C GLY A 411 46.63 7.73 -45.19
N TYR A 412 45.59 6.98 -45.54
CA TYR A 412 44.28 7.00 -44.88
C TYR A 412 43.99 5.61 -44.31
N SER A 413 43.49 5.56 -43.08
CA SER A 413 43.01 4.32 -42.46
C SER A 413 41.61 4.48 -41.91
N LYS A 414 40.81 3.41 -42.00
CA LYS A 414 39.52 3.24 -41.32
C LYS A 414 39.52 1.87 -40.64
N SER A 415 39.09 1.80 -39.39
CA SER A 415 38.87 0.56 -38.64
C SER A 415 37.51 0.60 -37.96
N GLU A 416 36.80 -0.52 -37.99
CA GLU A 416 35.45 -0.71 -37.44
C GLU A 416 35.48 -2.03 -36.66
N HIS A 417 35.06 -2.00 -35.39
CA HIS A 417 34.95 -3.16 -34.52
C HIS A 417 33.56 -3.15 -33.87
N ALA A 418 32.71 -4.11 -34.22
CA ALA A 418 31.35 -4.21 -33.70
C ALA A 418 31.10 -5.60 -33.09
N TRP A 419 30.37 -5.65 -31.98
CA TRP A 419 29.89 -6.86 -31.35
C TRP A 419 28.42 -6.72 -30.95
N ALA A 420 27.66 -7.80 -31.03
CA ALA A 420 26.27 -7.85 -30.61
C ALA A 420 25.88 -9.25 -30.12
N SER A 421 25.09 -9.33 -29.06
CA SER A 421 24.53 -10.58 -28.55
C SER A 421 23.04 -10.43 -28.18
N LEU A 422 22.30 -11.53 -28.31
CA LEU A 422 20.88 -11.64 -27.99
C LEU A 422 20.69 -12.88 -27.12
N ALA A 423 19.98 -12.73 -26.01
CA ALA A 423 19.48 -13.84 -25.19
C ALA A 423 17.95 -13.68 -25.05
N GLU A 424 17.22 -14.75 -25.34
CA GLU A 424 15.76 -14.87 -25.24
C GLU A 424 15.38 -16.08 -24.38
#